data_AF-A0A920E611-F1
#
_entry.id   AF-A0A920E611-F1
#
_cell.length_a   1.000
_cell.length_b   1.000
_cell.length_c   1.000
_cell.angle_alpha   90.00
_cell.angle_beta   90.00
_cell.angle_gamma   90.00
#
_symmetry.space_group_name_H-M   'P 1'
#
loop_
_entity.id
_entity.type
_entity.pdbx_description
1 polymer ?
#
loop_
_entity_poly.entity_id
_entity_poly.type
_entity_poly.pdbx_seq_one_letter_code
_entity_poly.pdbx_strand_id
1 'polypeptide(L)'
;MIDVNNIVLIKNKSKIYQIIKSIFSKSSYFFVIVALLLLIISTRAYITKIGYELAVNNEISKEIKLENKILHSEISKLKSNSRLKKEALKNNMKFPKKEDIKILIYE
;
A
#
# COMPACT_ATOMS: atom_id res chain seq x y z
N MET A 1 29.81 -54.71 -32.23
CA MET A 1 30.86 -54.35 -31.25
C MET A 1 30.26 -53.37 -30.27
N ILE A 2 30.29 -53.66 -28.96
CA ILE A 2 29.83 -52.72 -27.95
C ILE A 2 30.95 -51.71 -27.70
N ASP A 3 30.63 -50.43 -27.84
CA ASP A 3 31.61 -49.34 -27.67
C ASP A 3 31.95 -49.15 -26.18
N VAL A 4 33.17 -49.53 -25.81
CA VAL A 4 33.70 -49.50 -24.45
C VAL A 4 33.77 -48.07 -23.90
N ASN A 5 33.96 -47.07 -24.76
CA ASN A 5 34.02 -45.67 -24.32
C ASN A 5 32.68 -45.18 -23.80
N ASN A 6 31.57 -45.59 -24.43
CA ASN A 6 30.23 -45.24 -23.97
C ASN A 6 29.90 -45.85 -22.60
N ILE A 7 30.37 -47.07 -22.32
CA ILE A 7 30.17 -47.73 -21.03
C ILE A 7 30.90 -46.98 -19.91
N VAL A 8 32.15 -46.56 -20.16
CA VAL A 8 32.96 -45.80 -19.18
C VAL A 8 32.31 -44.45 -18.87
N LEU A 9 31.78 -43.77 -19.88
CA LEU A 9 31.11 -42.47 -19.74
C LEU A 9 29.81 -42.57 -18.92
N ILE A 10 29.02 -43.61 -19.16
CA ILE A 10 27.80 -43.90 -18.38
C ILE A 10 28.15 -44.21 -16.92
N LYS A 11 29.19 -45.01 -16.68
CA LYS A 11 29.65 -45.40 -15.33
C LYS A 11 30.19 -44.21 -14.53
N ASN A 12 30.86 -43.27 -15.21
CA ASN A 12 31.31 -42.03 -14.57
C ASN A 12 30.15 -41.09 -14.25
N LYS A 13 29.17 -40.93 -15.17
CA LYS A 13 27.95 -40.17 -14.88
C LYS A 13 27.16 -40.73 -13.70
N SER A 14 27.02 -42.06 -13.60
CA SER A 14 26.31 -42.70 -12.49
C SER A 14 27.03 -42.51 -11.15
N LYS A 15 28.36 -42.57 -11.13
CA LYS A 15 29.18 -42.28 -9.94
C LYS A 15 29.02 -40.84 -9.46
N ILE A 16 29.08 -39.88 -10.37
CA ILE A 16 28.90 -38.45 -10.04
C ILE A 16 27.51 -38.23 -9.45
N TYR A 17 26.47 -38.80 -10.05
CA TYR A 17 25.11 -38.71 -9.51
C TYR A 17 24.98 -39.32 -8.11
N GLN A 18 25.60 -40.49 -7.85
CA GLN A 18 25.59 -41.11 -6.54
C GLN A 18 26.34 -40.29 -5.47
N ILE A 19 27.47 -39.68 -5.83
CA ILE A 19 28.23 -38.80 -4.93
C ILE A 19 27.38 -37.57 -4.56
N ILE A 20 26.82 -36.89 -5.57
CA ILE A 20 25.94 -35.74 -5.39
C ILE A 20 24.74 -36.12 -4.52
N LYS A 21 24.09 -37.25 -4.81
CA LYS A 21 22.95 -37.75 -4.06
C LYS A 21 23.29 -38.05 -2.59
N SER A 22 24.46 -38.61 -2.31
CA SER A 22 24.90 -38.93 -0.94
C SER A 22 25.25 -37.68 -0.13
N ILE A 23 25.80 -36.65 -0.80
CA ILE A 23 26.11 -35.37 -0.18
C ILE A 23 24.80 -34.67 0.16
N PHE A 24 23.89 -34.54 -0.83
CA PHE A 24 22.58 -33.93 -0.63
C PHE A 24 21.74 -34.64 0.41
N SER A 25 21.80 -35.98 0.50
CA SER A 25 21.04 -36.72 1.52
C SER A 25 21.57 -36.48 2.93
N LYS A 26 22.88 -36.24 3.09
CA LYS A 26 23.50 -35.97 4.39
C LYS A 26 23.41 -34.50 4.80
N SER A 27 23.42 -33.57 3.84
CA SER A 27 23.39 -32.13 4.09
C SER A 27 22.02 -31.48 3.87
N SER A 28 20.97 -32.26 3.56
CA SER A 28 19.61 -31.76 3.32
C SER A 28 19.07 -30.93 4.49
N TYR A 29 19.32 -31.36 5.73
CA TYR A 29 18.94 -30.64 6.94
C TYR A 29 19.56 -29.24 7.01
N PHE A 30 20.83 -29.10 6.59
CA PHE A 30 21.49 -27.80 6.57
C PHE A 30 20.81 -26.83 5.59
N PHE A 31 20.46 -27.31 4.39
CA PHE A 31 19.72 -26.50 3.41
C PHE A 31 18.34 -26.10 3.92
N VAL A 32 17.63 -27.00 4.62
CA VAL A 32 16.33 -26.69 5.24
C VAL A 32 16.48 -25.58 6.29
N ILE A 33 17.49 -25.65 7.15
CA ILE A 33 17.76 -24.63 8.17
C ILE A 33 18.08 -23.28 7.53
N VAL A 34 18.93 -23.25 6.50
CA VAL A 34 19.27 -22.01 5.78
C VAL A 34 18.05 -21.42 5.09
N ALA A 35 17.22 -22.24 4.45
CA ALA A 35 15.98 -21.79 3.82
C ALA A 35 15.01 -21.18 4.84
N LEU A 36 14.84 -21.82 6.00
CA LEU A 36 14.03 -21.31 7.12
C LEU A 36 14.55 -19.96 7.63
N LEU A 37 15.87 -19.82 7.80
CA LEU A 37 16.48 -18.56 8.23
C LEU A 37 16.23 -17.42 7.22
N LEU A 38 16.40 -17.68 5.93
CA LEU A 38 16.11 -16.71 4.88
C LEU A 38 14.62 -16.32 4.85
N LEU A 39 13.72 -17.29 5.10
CA LEU A 39 12.29 -17.04 5.23
C LEU A 39 11.97 -16.11 6.40
N ILE A 40 12.59 -16.33 7.57
CA ILE A 40 12.40 -15.47 8.75
C ILE A 40 12.90 -14.05 8.50
N ILE A 41 14.07 -13.92 7.87
CA ILE A 41 14.65 -12.60 7.57
C ILE A 41 13.78 -11.85 6.55
N SER A 42 13.37 -12.52 5.48
CA SER A 42 12.53 -11.92 4.44
C SER A 42 11.16 -11.50 4.95
N THR A 43 10.49 -12.33 5.77
CA THR A 43 9.21 -11.96 6.39
C THR A 43 9.37 -10.77 7.32
N ARG A 44 10.40 -10.73 8.16
CA ARG A 44 10.67 -9.56 9.02
C ARG A 44 10.91 -8.30 8.20
N ALA A 45 11.74 -8.36 7.17
CA ALA A 45 12.01 -7.20 6.30
C ALA A 45 10.73 -6.69 5.62
N TYR A 46 9.89 -7.61 5.14
CA TYR A 46 8.61 -7.27 4.51
C TYR A 46 7.63 -6.63 5.49
N ILE A 47 7.49 -7.16 6.71
CA ILE A 47 6.65 -6.58 7.76
C ILE A 47 7.13 -5.17 8.11
N THR A 48 8.44 -4.96 8.26
CA THR A 48 9.00 -3.63 8.53
C THR A 48 8.72 -2.65 7.39
N LYS A 49 8.87 -3.07 6.14
CA LYS A 49 8.55 -2.24 4.96
C LYS A 49 7.09 -1.82 4.96
N ILE A 50 6.16 -2.77 5.15
CA ILE A 50 4.73 -2.46 5.25
C ILE A 50 4.46 -1.53 6.42
N GLY A 51 5.05 -1.80 7.59
CA GLY A 51 4.87 -0.95 8.78
C GLY A 51 5.28 0.50 8.52
N TYR A 52 6.38 0.71 7.81
CA TYR A 52 6.83 2.04 7.41
C TYR A 52 5.87 2.71 6.41
N GLU A 53 5.48 2.02 5.34
CA GLU A 53 4.51 2.54 4.37
C GLU A 53 3.17 2.89 5.03
N LEU A 54 2.73 2.08 6.00
CA LEU A 54 1.50 2.30 6.75
C LEU A 54 1.61 3.52 7.67
N ALA A 55 2.77 3.72 8.31
CA ALA A 55 3.03 4.90 9.14
C ALA A 55 3.00 6.18 8.30
N VAL A 56 3.71 6.20 7.17
CA VAL A 56 3.73 7.33 6.23
C VAL A 56 2.32 7.65 5.71
N ASN A 57 1.57 6.63 5.27
CA ASN A 57 0.20 6.84 4.80
C ASN A 57 -0.74 7.38 5.89
N ASN A 58 -0.53 6.97 7.15
CA ASN A 58 -1.33 7.46 8.27
C ASN A 58 -1.02 8.94 8.58
N GLU A 59 0.24 9.37 8.46
CA GLU A 59 0.61 10.78 8.60
C GLU A 59 -0.04 11.63 7.50
N ILE A 60 0.08 11.20 6.24
CA ILE A 60 -0.55 11.87 5.09
C ILE A 60 -2.08 11.95 5.29
N SER A 61 -2.71 10.85 5.72
CA SER A 61 -4.15 10.80 5.97
C SER A 61 -4.59 11.79 7.06
N LYS A 62 -3.81 11.94 8.13
CA LYS A 62 -4.09 12.93 9.19
C LYS A 62 -3.98 14.36 8.67
N GLU A 63 -2.97 14.65 7.86
CA GLU A 63 -2.77 15.96 7.25
C GLU A 63 -3.94 16.32 6.32
N ILE A 64 -4.31 15.43 5.41
CA ILE A 64 -5.47 15.59 4.51
C ILE A 64 -6.77 15.78 5.29
N LYS A 65 -6.95 15.04 6.40
CA LYS A 65 -8.15 15.19 7.25
C LYS A 65 -8.21 16.56 7.92
N LEU A 66 -7.06 17.09 8.35
CA LEU A 66 -6.97 18.41 8.96
C LEU A 66 -7.24 19.50 7.92
N GLU A 67 -6.64 19.40 6.74
CA GLU A 67 -6.87 20.33 5.62
C GLU A 67 -8.35 20.36 5.21
N ASN A 68 -8.98 19.19 5.06
CA ASN A 68 -10.42 19.10 4.76
C ASN A 68 -11.28 19.80 5.83
N LYS A 69 -10.91 19.67 7.11
CA LYS A 69 -11.63 20.36 8.20
C LYS A 69 -11.49 21.88 8.10
N ILE A 70 -10.30 22.37 7.75
CA ILE A 70 -10.05 23.81 7.54
C ILE A 70 -10.86 24.31 6.36
N LEU A 71 -10.79 23.63 5.21
CA LEU A 71 -11.57 23.99 4.02
C LEU A 71 -13.07 24.01 4.29
N HIS A 72 -13.61 23.02 4.99
CA HIS A 72 -15.02 23.02 5.38
C HIS A 72 -15.38 24.21 6.27
N SER A 73 -14.51 24.59 7.20
CA SER A 73 -14.68 25.79 8.04
C SER A 73 -14.68 27.06 7.19
N GLU A 74 -13.76 27.18 6.24
CA GLU A 74 -13.70 28.33 5.33
C GLU A 74 -14.92 28.42 4.42
N ILE A 75 -15.33 27.30 3.82
CA ILE A 75 -16.56 27.22 3.03
C ILE A 75 -17.76 27.68 3.86
N SER A 76 -17.85 27.22 5.11
CA SER A 76 -18.94 27.61 6.02
C SER A 76 -18.91 29.11 6.33
N LYS A 77 -17.71 29.69 6.54
CA LYS A 77 -17.54 31.15 6.71
C LYS A 77 -17.93 31.93 5.46
N LEU A 78 -17.55 31.45 4.27
CA LEU A 78 -17.88 32.08 3.00
C LEU A 78 -19.38 32.02 2.69
N LYS A 79 -20.01 30.87 2.96
CA LYS A 79 -21.46 30.67 2.83
C LYS A 79 -22.28 31.33 3.94
N SER A 80 -21.64 31.92 4.95
CA SER A 80 -22.37 32.51 6.06
C SER A 80 -23.26 33.64 5.58
N ASN A 81 -24.53 33.59 5.94
CA ASN A 81 -25.53 34.61 5.56
C ASN A 81 -25.11 36.02 5.98
N SER A 82 -24.37 36.16 7.08
CA SER A 82 -23.85 37.45 7.53
C SER A 82 -22.84 38.05 6.55
N ARG A 83 -21.96 37.23 5.96
CA ARG A 83 -20.98 37.66 4.97
C ARG A 83 -21.64 37.94 3.62
N LEU A 84 -22.55 37.07 3.17
CA LEU A 84 -23.34 37.27 1.96
C LEU A 84 -24.19 38.55 2.04
N LYS A 85 -24.78 38.83 3.21
CA LYS A 85 -25.52 40.08 3.47
C LYS A 85 -24.61 41.31 3.40
N LYS A 86 -23.41 41.25 3.97
CA LYS A 86 -22.44 42.36 3.90
C LYS A 86 -22.01 42.66 2.46
N GLU A 87 -21.70 41.63 1.67
CA GLU A 87 -21.33 41.80 0.26
C GLU A 87 -22.50 42.31 -0.59
N ALA A 88 -23.72 41.81 -0.37
CA ALA A 88 -24.91 42.32 -1.05
C ALA A 88 -25.11 43.82 -0.77
N LEU A 89 -25.01 44.23 0.50
CA LEU A 89 -25.12 45.63 0.89
C LEU A 89 -24.00 46.50 0.31
N LYS A 90 -22.76 46.00 0.27
CA LYS A 90 -21.62 46.71 -0.35
C LYS A 90 -21.82 46.94 -1.85
N ASN A 91 -22.51 46.03 -2.52
CA ASN A 91 -22.84 46.12 -3.95
C ASN A 91 -24.21 46.79 -4.22
N ASN A 92 -24.77 47.51 -3.23
CA ASN A 92 -26.09 48.16 -3.32
C ASN A 92 -27.26 47.21 -3.66
N MET A 93 -27.14 45.93 -3.30
CA MET A 93 -28.18 44.91 -3.50
C MET A 93 -28.96 44.63 -2.21
N LYS A 94 -30.26 44.37 -2.32
CA LYS A 94 -31.11 43.95 -1.19
C LYS A 94 -30.84 42.47 -0.87
N PHE A 95 -30.39 42.18 0.36
CA PHE A 95 -30.26 40.80 0.83
C PHE A 95 -31.64 40.23 1.22
N PRO A 96 -32.04 39.06 0.71
CA PRO A 96 -33.38 38.51 0.92
C PRO A 96 -33.66 38.18 2.39
N LYS A 97 -34.85 38.54 2.86
CA LYS A 97 -35.42 38.14 4.16
C LYS A 97 -36.24 36.86 4.00
N LYS A 98 -36.57 36.19 5.12
CA LYS A 98 -37.42 34.98 5.09
C LYS A 98 -38.75 35.19 4.36
N GLU A 99 -39.30 36.39 4.47
CA GLU A 99 -40.53 36.83 3.79
C GLU A 99 -40.37 36.93 2.25
N ASP A 100 -39.15 37.19 1.77
CA ASP A 100 -38.84 37.28 0.34
C ASP A 100 -38.65 35.89 -0.31
N ILE A 101 -38.53 34.81 0.48
CA ILE A 101 -38.31 33.44 0.00
C ILE A 101 -39.66 32.76 -0.23
N LYS A 102 -40.16 32.77 -1.47
CA LYS A 102 -41.27 31.90 -1.87
C LYS A 102 -40.78 30.46 -1.98
N ILE A 103 -41.26 29.59 -1.08
CA ILE A 103 -41.07 28.15 -1.21
C ILE A 103 -41.98 27.68 -2.34
N LEU A 104 -41.40 27.42 -3.52
CA LEU A 104 -42.07 26.68 -4.59
C LEU A 104 -42.10 25.20 -4.17
N ILE A 105 -43.24 24.78 -3.62
CA ILE A 105 -43.54 23.35 -3.48
C ILE A 105 -43.98 22.90 -4.88
N TYR A 106 -43.16 22.08 -5.54
CA TYR A 106 -43.58 21.35 -6.72
C TYR A 106 -44.33 20.10 -6.20
N GLU A 107 -45.65 20.06 -6.43
CA GLU A 107 -46.47 18.84 -6.34
C GLU A 107 -46.18 17.88 -7.49
#